data_AF-A0A7C7JP94-F1
#
_entry.id   AF-A0A7C7JP94-F1
#
_cell.length_a   1.000
_cell.length_b   1.000
_cell.length_c   1.000
_cell.angle_alpha   90.00
_cell.angle_beta   90.00
_cell.angle_gamma   90.00
#
_symmetry.space_group_name_H-M   'P 1'
#
loop_
_entity.id
_entity.type
_entity.pdbx_description
1 polymer ?
#
loop_
_entity_poly.entity_id
_entity_poly.type
_entity_poly.pdbx_seq_one_letter_code
_entity_poly.pdbx_strand_id
1 'polypeptide(L)'
;GFGTAQEWDQVVDDANAELEQPLEVSKAPDGYGPSDHSSFYGEGIPVLHFFTGTHEDYHRPSDDWQLINSSGLARVVALTAGIVERLADGGDTSVTLTPIQHAVPSRGSSPSSSSSSGYGPAYLGTIPDMTPHDQGLRLTGVREGSPADQGGLRAGDVVVEFDGTDIGDIYAYTYALQAKKPGDEVTIVVERGGEQVTLVVVLGERR
;
A
#
# COMPACT_ATOMS: atom_id res chain seq x y z
N GLY A 1 3.58 5.17 4.10
CA GLY A 1 4.97 5.21 3.60
C GLY A 1 5.99 5.52 4.68
N PHE A 2 5.58 5.81 5.92
CA PHE A 2 6.50 6.36 6.91
C PHE A 2 7.67 5.42 7.27
N GLY A 3 7.49 4.10 7.17
CA GLY A 3 8.55 3.12 7.45
C GLY A 3 9.50 2.87 6.28
N THR A 4 9.33 3.54 5.15
CA THR A 4 10.17 3.34 3.95
C THR A 4 11.55 4.00 4.05
N ALA A 5 11.77 4.84 5.07
CA ALA A 5 13.06 5.38 5.47
C ALA A 5 13.05 5.68 6.97
N GLN A 6 14.16 5.47 7.67
CA GLN A 6 14.27 5.77 9.11
C GLN A 6 14.27 7.28 9.36
N GLU A 7 14.82 8.04 8.42
CA GLU A 7 14.98 9.48 8.48
C GLU A 7 13.64 10.23 8.43
N TRP A 8 12.56 9.56 7.99
CA TRP A 8 11.21 10.11 8.00
C TRP A 8 10.71 10.52 9.38
N ASP A 9 11.17 9.88 10.45
CA ASP A 9 10.77 10.25 11.81
C ASP A 9 11.19 11.66 12.15
N GLN A 10 12.48 11.94 12.05
CA GLN A 10 13.04 13.25 12.34
C GLN A 10 12.57 14.30 11.33
N VAL A 11 12.60 13.98 10.03
CA VAL A 11 12.23 14.94 8.97
C VAL A 11 10.79 15.43 9.12
N VAL A 12 9.84 14.53 9.39
CA VAL A 12 8.43 14.89 9.56
C VAL A 12 8.21 15.64 10.87
N ASP A 13 8.85 15.22 11.97
CA ASP A 13 8.65 15.86 13.28
C ASP A 13 9.25 17.27 13.32
N ASP A 14 10.45 17.46 12.77
CA ASP A 14 11.09 18.77 12.69
C ASP A 14 10.23 19.74 11.84
N ALA A 15 9.78 19.30 10.66
CA ALA A 15 8.92 20.13 9.81
C ALA A 15 7.56 20.44 10.45
N ASN A 16 6.98 19.49 11.20
CA ASN A 16 5.71 19.69 11.89
C ASN A 16 5.83 20.65 13.09
N ALA A 17 6.96 20.62 13.80
CA ALA A 17 7.24 21.51 14.91
C ALA A 17 7.44 22.98 14.49
N GLU A 18 7.84 23.21 13.24
CA GLU A 18 8.03 24.56 12.67
C GLU A 18 6.70 25.21 12.22
N LEU A 19 5.60 24.46 12.16
CA LEU A 19 4.29 25.02 11.84
C LEU A 19 3.78 25.93 12.97
N GLU A 20 3.13 27.03 12.61
CA GLU A 20 2.41 27.88 13.58
C GLU A 20 1.39 27.08 14.40
N GLN A 21 0.78 26.07 13.77
CA GLN A 21 -0.10 25.09 14.41
C GLN A 21 0.30 23.68 13.98
N PRO A 22 1.08 22.95 14.80
CA PRO A 22 1.47 21.56 14.52
C PRO A 22 0.28 20.63 14.35
N LEU A 23 0.37 19.72 13.39
CA LEU A 23 -0.64 18.69 13.12
C LEU A 23 -0.47 17.51 14.08
N GLU A 24 -1.58 16.84 14.39
CA GLU A 24 -1.54 15.49 14.96
C GLU A 24 -1.26 14.51 13.84
N VAL A 25 -0.09 13.85 13.88
CA VAL A 25 0.37 12.96 12.81
C VAL A 25 0.37 11.52 13.29
N SER A 26 -0.32 10.66 12.55
CA SER A 26 -0.23 9.20 12.71
C SER A 26 0.76 8.62 11.68
N LYS A 27 1.71 7.81 12.17
CA LYS A 27 2.84 7.29 11.39
C LYS A 27 2.60 5.83 11.01
N ALA A 28 2.10 5.59 9.80
CA ALA A 28 1.87 4.23 9.28
C ALA A 28 3.11 3.70 8.52
N PRO A 29 3.69 2.55 8.93
CA PRO A 29 4.99 2.10 8.43
C PRO A 29 4.95 1.69 6.95
N ASP A 30 3.83 1.13 6.46
CA ASP A 30 3.74 0.48 5.14
C ASP A 30 4.08 1.42 3.97
N GLY A 31 4.88 0.93 3.00
CA GLY A 31 5.23 1.63 1.76
C GLY A 31 4.25 1.39 0.61
N TYR A 32 3.39 0.39 0.75
CA TYR A 32 2.37 0.03 -0.24
C TYR A 32 0.96 0.44 0.23
N GLY A 33 0.20 1.06 -0.67
CA GLY A 33 -1.20 1.43 -0.47
C GLY A 33 -1.96 1.59 -1.80
N PRO A 34 -3.28 1.84 -1.74
CA PRO A 34 -4.13 2.02 -2.93
C PRO A 34 -3.95 3.42 -3.55
N SER A 35 -2.71 3.80 -3.86
CA SER A 35 -2.33 5.10 -4.42
C SER A 35 -1.00 4.97 -5.18
N ASP A 36 -0.72 5.91 -6.08
CA ASP A 36 0.37 5.83 -7.06
C ASP A 36 1.77 5.77 -6.44
N HIS A 37 1.93 6.25 -5.20
CA HIS A 37 3.19 6.19 -4.45
C HIS A 37 3.78 4.77 -4.35
N SER A 38 2.93 3.73 -4.35
CA SER A 38 3.33 2.33 -4.27
C SER A 38 4.30 1.91 -5.37
N SER A 39 4.17 2.48 -6.57
CA SER A 39 5.04 2.18 -7.71
C SER A 39 6.49 2.60 -7.45
N PHE A 40 6.71 3.76 -6.82
CA PHE A 40 8.03 4.26 -6.46
C PHE A 40 8.67 3.38 -5.37
N TYR A 41 7.89 2.95 -4.38
CA TYR A 41 8.41 2.03 -3.36
C TYR A 41 8.80 0.67 -3.95
N GLY A 42 8.04 0.18 -4.93
CA GLY A 42 8.40 -1.04 -5.70
C GLY A 42 9.75 -0.94 -6.41
N GLU A 43 10.13 0.26 -6.85
CA GLU A 43 11.45 0.55 -7.46
C GLU A 43 12.54 0.89 -6.43
N GLY A 44 12.28 0.67 -5.14
CA GLY A 44 13.24 0.92 -4.07
C GLY A 44 13.45 2.41 -3.75
N ILE A 45 12.46 3.25 -4.07
CA ILE A 45 12.48 4.68 -3.74
C ILE A 45 11.69 4.90 -2.44
N PRO A 46 12.26 5.56 -1.41
CA PRO A 46 11.52 5.94 -0.21
C PRO A 46 10.31 6.82 -0.53
N VAL A 47 9.19 6.60 0.15
CA VAL A 47 7.95 7.37 -0.08
C VAL A 47 7.32 7.86 1.22
N LEU A 48 6.92 9.13 1.25
CA LEU A 48 5.98 9.67 2.22
C LEU A 48 4.62 9.86 1.53
N HIS A 49 3.57 9.27 2.10
CA HIS A 49 2.20 9.40 1.61
C HIS A 49 1.35 10.04 2.69
N PHE A 50 0.75 11.18 2.38
CA PHE A 50 -0.12 11.93 3.29
C PHE A 50 -1.57 11.55 3.04
N PHE A 51 -2.28 11.20 4.11
CA PHE A 51 -3.71 10.89 4.06
C PHE A 51 -4.37 11.38 5.34
N THR A 52 -5.48 12.10 5.20
CA THR A 52 -6.22 12.70 6.32
C THR A 52 -7.33 11.80 6.86
N GLY A 53 -7.42 10.56 6.37
CA GLY A 53 -8.50 9.65 6.72
C GLY A 53 -9.71 9.79 5.80
N THR A 54 -10.67 8.88 5.96
CA THR A 54 -11.98 8.95 5.33
C THR A 54 -12.97 9.68 6.23
N HIS A 55 -14.01 10.26 5.65
CA HIS A 55 -15.17 10.84 6.36
C HIS A 55 -16.48 10.26 5.82
N GLU A 56 -17.60 10.58 6.48
CA GLU A 56 -18.91 10.00 6.15
C GLU A 56 -19.35 10.28 4.71
N ASP A 57 -18.92 11.40 4.13
CA ASP A 57 -19.23 11.81 2.77
C ASP A 57 -18.17 11.41 1.73
N TYR A 58 -17.08 10.73 2.10
CA TYR A 58 -16.00 10.39 1.19
C TYR A 58 -16.49 9.57 -0.02
N HIS A 59 -16.15 10.01 -1.24
CA HIS A 59 -16.56 9.39 -2.53
C HIS A 59 -18.09 9.40 -2.76
N ARG A 60 -18.81 10.35 -2.18
CA ARG A 60 -20.23 10.56 -2.45
C ARG A 60 -20.47 11.80 -3.30
N PRO A 61 -21.57 11.84 -4.08
CA PRO A 61 -21.96 13.07 -4.79
C PRO A 61 -22.22 14.28 -3.87
N SER A 62 -22.41 14.06 -2.56
CA SER A 62 -22.54 15.11 -1.55
C SER A 62 -21.21 15.71 -1.11
N ASP A 63 -20.07 15.09 -1.46
CA ASP A 63 -18.72 15.59 -1.20
C ASP A 63 -18.40 16.73 -2.16
N ASP A 64 -18.85 17.93 -1.82
CA ASP A 64 -18.84 19.09 -2.69
C ASP A 64 -18.04 20.24 -2.07
N TRP A 65 -17.71 21.25 -2.88
CA TRP A 65 -16.71 22.29 -2.57
C TRP A 65 -16.96 23.05 -1.25
N GLN A 66 -18.19 23.09 -0.74
CA GLN A 66 -18.54 23.73 0.52
C GLN A 66 -17.93 23.02 1.74
N LEU A 67 -17.59 21.74 1.61
CA LEU A 67 -16.98 20.94 2.67
C LEU A 67 -15.45 21.07 2.72
N ILE A 68 -14.85 21.86 1.81
CA ILE A 68 -13.41 22.06 1.76
C ILE A 68 -12.91 22.77 3.03
N ASN A 69 -12.07 22.06 3.78
CA ASN A 69 -11.34 22.63 4.92
C ASN A 69 -10.06 23.35 4.44
N SER A 70 -10.20 24.61 4.03
CA SER A 70 -9.08 25.38 3.47
C SER A 70 -7.94 25.64 4.48
N SER A 71 -8.25 25.85 5.76
CA SER A 71 -7.24 26.06 6.80
C SER A 71 -6.45 24.78 7.10
N GLY A 72 -7.14 23.64 7.11
CA GLY A 72 -6.50 22.32 7.19
C GLY A 72 -5.58 22.04 5.99
N LEU A 73 -6.07 22.29 4.77
CA LEU A 73 -5.27 22.13 3.55
C LEU A 73 -4.01 23.00 3.58
N ALA A 74 -4.10 24.25 4.00
CA ALA A 74 -2.95 25.15 4.11
C ALA A 74 -1.87 24.59 5.05
N ARG A 75 -2.27 23.98 6.17
CA ARG A 75 -1.34 23.36 7.13
C ARG A 75 -0.67 22.10 6.57
N VAL A 76 -1.42 21.26 5.86
CA VAL A 76 -0.85 20.08 5.19
C VAL A 76 0.15 20.51 4.11
N VAL A 77 -0.19 21.53 3.30
CA VAL A 77 0.71 22.09 2.30
C VAL A 77 1.98 22.66 2.95
N ALA A 78 1.86 23.40 4.06
CA ALA A 78 2.99 23.93 4.78
C ALA A 78 3.92 22.82 5.32
N LEU A 79 3.36 21.75 5.88
CA LEU A 79 4.13 20.58 6.32
C LEU A 79 4.89 19.95 5.15
N THR A 80 4.20 19.67 4.04
CA THR A 80 4.83 19.04 2.87
C THR A 80 5.90 19.94 2.25
N ALA A 81 5.66 21.25 2.17
CA ALA A 81 6.64 22.21 1.68
C ALA A 81 7.89 22.24 2.57
N GLY A 82 7.73 22.32 3.89
CA GLY A 82 8.85 22.32 4.83
C GLY A 82 9.70 21.04 4.75
N ILE A 83 9.06 19.88 4.50
CA ILE A 83 9.79 18.63 4.24
C ILE A 83 10.58 18.73 2.93
N VAL A 84 9.96 19.20 1.84
CA VAL A 84 10.63 19.32 0.53
C VAL A 84 11.80 20.30 0.60
N GLU A 85 11.63 21.46 1.22
CA GLU A 85 12.68 22.45 1.42
C GLU A 85 13.87 21.87 2.21
N ARG A 86 13.59 21.15 3.30
CA ARG A 86 14.62 20.48 4.10
C ARG A 86 15.43 19.46 3.31
N LEU A 87 14.78 18.69 2.43
CA LEU A 87 15.44 17.73 1.56
C LEU A 87 16.21 18.40 0.41
N ALA A 88 15.71 19.54 -0.08
CA ALA A 88 16.28 20.27 -1.21
C ALA A 88 17.50 21.12 -0.82
N ASP A 89 17.53 21.68 0.40
CA ASP A 89 18.58 22.57 0.88
C ASP A 89 19.93 21.87 1.13
N GLY A 90 20.01 20.55 0.93
CA GLY A 90 21.27 19.82 0.80
C GLY A 90 22.09 19.74 2.10
N GLY A 91 21.44 19.82 3.26
CA GLY A 91 22.06 19.47 4.54
C GLY A 91 22.41 17.97 4.63
N ASP A 92 22.92 17.51 5.78
CA ASP A 92 23.26 16.09 6.03
C ASP A 92 22.03 15.12 6.01
N THR A 93 20.83 15.64 5.73
CA THR A 93 19.58 14.87 5.67
C THR A 93 19.46 14.14 4.33
N SER A 94 20.12 12.99 4.20
CA SER A 94 19.87 12.03 3.14
C SER A 94 18.77 11.05 3.58
N VAL A 95 17.83 10.75 2.68
CA VAL A 95 16.78 9.75 2.94
C VAL A 95 17.17 8.47 2.23
N THR A 96 17.28 7.39 3.00
CA THR A 96 17.71 6.10 2.47
C THR A 96 16.57 5.09 2.57
N LEU A 97 16.40 4.26 1.53
CA LEU A 97 15.42 3.19 1.57
C LEU A 97 15.71 2.28 2.76
N THR A 98 14.71 2.16 3.63
CA THR A 98 14.62 1.14 4.66
C THR A 98 13.63 0.09 4.17
N PRO A 99 14.12 -1.10 3.76
CA PRO A 99 13.23 -2.19 3.35
C PRO A 99 12.29 -2.53 4.49
N ILE A 100 10.98 -2.38 4.25
CA ILE A 100 9.97 -2.78 5.23
C ILE A 100 9.86 -4.29 5.18
N GLN A 101 10.61 -4.96 6.06
CA GLN A 101 10.44 -6.39 6.30
C GLN A 101 9.17 -6.58 7.12
N HIS A 102 8.13 -7.16 6.52
CA HIS A 102 7.05 -7.74 7.29
C HIS A 102 7.58 -9.02 7.95
N ALA A 103 8.08 -8.91 9.18
CA ALA A 103 8.47 -10.07 9.95
C ALA A 103 7.27 -11.04 10.00
N VAL A 104 7.46 -12.28 9.53
CA VAL A 104 6.49 -13.37 9.74
C VAL A 104 6.31 -13.52 11.25
N PRO A 105 5.16 -13.19 11.86
CA PRO A 105 5.08 -13.19 13.30
C PRO A 105 5.06 -14.64 13.79
N SER A 106 6.02 -14.98 14.65
CA SER A 106 5.91 -16.15 15.51
C SER A 106 4.61 -16.04 16.30
N ARG A 107 3.86 -17.15 16.41
CA ARG A 107 2.52 -17.22 17.00
C ARG A 107 2.51 -16.59 18.40
N GLY A 108 1.98 -15.38 18.51
CA GLY A 108 1.66 -14.78 19.80
C GLY A 108 1.43 -13.27 19.71
N SER A 109 0.26 -12.86 20.20
CA SER A 109 -0.19 -11.47 20.49
C SER A 109 -1.02 -10.80 19.39
N SER A 110 -2.32 -10.66 19.66
CA SER A 110 -3.25 -9.72 19.00
C SER A 110 -2.85 -8.27 19.29
N PRO A 111 -3.15 -7.30 18.40
CA PRO A 111 -4.21 -6.35 18.75
C PRO A 111 -5.02 -5.73 17.58
N SER A 112 -6.20 -5.22 17.98
CA SER A 112 -7.04 -4.14 17.44
C SER A 112 -7.37 -4.09 15.94
N SER A 113 -8.62 -4.45 15.68
CA SER A 113 -9.42 -4.08 14.51
C SER A 113 -9.45 -2.56 14.27
N SER A 114 -8.81 -2.12 13.19
CA SER A 114 -9.32 -0.98 12.42
C SER A 114 -9.73 -1.52 11.06
N SER A 115 -11.04 -1.46 10.80
CA SER A 115 -11.67 -1.98 9.60
C SER A 115 -11.25 -1.17 8.38
N SER A 116 -10.20 -1.61 7.68
CA SER A 116 -9.95 -1.16 6.31
C SER A 116 -10.96 -1.85 5.40
N SER A 117 -12.06 -1.17 5.10
CA SER A 117 -13.00 -1.58 4.06
C SER A 117 -12.26 -1.64 2.72
N GLY A 118 -12.09 -2.86 2.20
CA GLY A 118 -11.46 -3.15 0.92
C GLY A 118 -10.64 -4.44 1.01
N TYR A 119 -10.95 -5.44 0.20
CA TYR A 119 -10.31 -6.79 0.07
C TYR A 119 -10.65 -7.91 1.08
N GLY A 120 -11.48 -7.70 2.10
CA GLY A 120 -11.94 -8.81 2.96
C GLY A 120 -10.84 -9.35 3.91
N PRO A 121 -11.11 -10.45 4.65
CA PRO A 121 -10.20 -10.91 5.71
C PRO A 121 -8.95 -11.63 5.18
N ALA A 122 -9.02 -12.21 3.99
CA ALA A 122 -7.90 -12.93 3.37
C ALA A 122 -6.87 -11.96 2.80
N TYR A 123 -5.60 -12.34 2.91
CA TYR A 123 -4.46 -11.52 2.46
C TYR A 123 -3.52 -12.36 1.61
N LEU A 124 -3.26 -11.90 0.38
CA LEU A 124 -2.26 -12.51 -0.49
C LEU A 124 -0.93 -11.73 -0.49
N GLY A 125 -0.99 -10.39 -0.38
CA GLY A 125 0.21 -9.53 -0.37
C GLY A 125 0.78 -9.20 -1.75
N THR A 126 -0.01 -9.36 -2.81
CA THR A 126 0.28 -8.85 -4.15
C THR A 126 0.22 -7.33 -4.20
N ILE A 127 1.01 -6.72 -5.08
CA ILE A 127 0.95 -5.29 -5.39
C ILE A 127 0.44 -5.17 -6.83
N PRO A 128 -0.85 -4.88 -7.02
CA PRO A 128 -1.42 -4.77 -8.36
C PRO A 128 -0.90 -3.52 -9.08
N ASP A 129 -0.74 -3.65 -10.39
CA ASP A 129 -0.64 -2.50 -11.27
C ASP A 129 -2.03 -1.89 -11.45
N MET A 130 -2.15 -0.59 -11.15
CA MET A 130 -3.42 0.14 -11.27
C MET A 130 -3.64 0.68 -12.70
N THR A 131 -2.65 0.51 -13.58
CA THR A 131 -2.77 0.85 -14.99
C THR A 131 -3.67 -0.18 -15.70
N PRO A 132 -4.64 0.24 -16.52
CA PRO A 132 -5.42 -0.70 -17.32
C PRO A 132 -4.54 -1.65 -18.11
N HIS A 133 -4.88 -2.94 -18.09
CA HIS A 133 -4.22 -4.00 -18.85
C HIS A 133 -5.27 -4.71 -19.70
N ASP A 134 -4.92 -5.11 -20.92
CA ASP A 134 -5.88 -5.68 -21.87
C ASP A 134 -6.48 -7.01 -21.40
N GLN A 135 -5.75 -7.75 -20.56
CA GLN A 135 -6.19 -9.01 -19.98
C GLN A 135 -5.45 -9.30 -18.66
N GLY A 136 -6.18 -9.72 -17.62
CA GLY A 136 -5.56 -10.11 -16.36
C GLY A 136 -5.15 -8.94 -15.46
N LEU A 137 -4.58 -9.28 -14.32
CA LEU A 137 -4.04 -8.32 -13.36
C LEU A 137 -2.53 -8.41 -13.33
N ARG A 138 -1.86 -7.42 -13.93
CA ARG A 138 -0.40 -7.29 -13.82
C ARG A 138 -0.01 -6.96 -12.38
N LEU A 139 1.03 -7.63 -11.88
CA LEU A 139 1.64 -7.34 -10.60
C LEU A 139 2.90 -6.51 -10.81
N THR A 140 2.95 -5.34 -10.17
CA THR A 140 4.21 -4.57 -10.06
C THR A 140 5.15 -5.18 -9.04
N GLY A 141 4.62 -6.03 -8.14
CA GLY A 141 5.42 -6.80 -7.21
C GLY A 141 4.61 -7.64 -6.25
N VAL A 142 5.33 -8.23 -5.30
CA VAL A 142 4.77 -8.90 -4.12
C VAL A 142 5.46 -8.33 -2.88
N ARG A 143 4.75 -8.27 -1.76
CA ARG A 143 5.34 -7.85 -0.48
C ARG A 143 6.27 -8.96 0.03
N GLU A 144 7.49 -8.61 0.41
CA GLU A 144 8.46 -9.56 0.97
C GLU A 144 7.88 -10.28 2.20
N GLY A 145 8.04 -11.60 2.26
CA GLY A 145 7.53 -12.44 3.34
C GLY A 145 6.01 -12.67 3.31
N SER A 146 5.28 -12.10 2.34
CA SER A 146 3.85 -12.33 2.18
C SER A 146 3.52 -13.72 1.62
N PRO A 147 2.25 -14.17 1.71
CA PRO A 147 1.81 -15.40 1.04
C PRO A 147 2.14 -15.45 -0.45
N ALA A 148 2.00 -14.33 -1.16
CA ALA A 148 2.34 -14.24 -2.58
C ALA A 148 3.83 -14.55 -2.83
N ASP A 149 4.70 -13.93 -2.05
CA ASP A 149 6.15 -14.13 -2.13
C ASP A 149 6.54 -15.58 -1.79
N GLN A 150 6.01 -16.12 -0.70
CA GLN A 150 6.21 -17.52 -0.31
C GLN A 150 5.65 -18.51 -1.33
N GLY A 151 4.56 -18.14 -1.99
CA GLY A 151 3.91 -18.87 -3.06
C GLY A 151 4.60 -18.76 -4.42
N GLY A 152 5.66 -17.94 -4.53
CA GLY A 152 6.47 -17.80 -5.73
C GLY A 152 5.88 -16.87 -6.80
N LEU A 153 4.87 -16.06 -6.46
CA LEU A 153 4.43 -14.92 -7.28
C LEU A 153 5.53 -13.85 -7.31
N ARG A 154 5.62 -13.09 -8.40
CA ARG A 154 6.72 -12.14 -8.63
C ARG A 154 6.23 -10.89 -9.36
N ALA A 155 7.04 -9.83 -9.32
CA ALA A 155 6.88 -8.68 -10.19
C ALA A 155 6.90 -9.11 -11.67
N GLY A 156 6.00 -8.53 -12.47
CA GLY A 156 5.84 -8.84 -13.88
C GLY A 156 4.89 -10.01 -14.19
N ASP A 157 4.43 -10.75 -13.17
CA ASP A 157 3.37 -11.73 -13.37
C ASP A 157 2.06 -11.04 -13.77
N VAL A 158 1.31 -11.64 -14.69
CA VAL A 158 -0.06 -11.23 -15.00
C VAL A 158 -1.00 -12.33 -14.50
N VAL A 159 -1.76 -12.06 -13.44
CA VAL A 159 -2.73 -13.02 -12.91
C VAL A 159 -3.91 -13.12 -13.88
N VAL A 160 -4.12 -14.31 -14.42
CA VAL A 160 -5.21 -14.59 -15.39
C VAL A 160 -6.28 -15.50 -14.81
N GLU A 161 -5.98 -16.26 -13.75
CA GLU A 161 -6.97 -17.08 -13.04
C GLU A 161 -6.67 -17.11 -11.54
N PHE A 162 -7.73 -17.09 -10.72
CA PHE A 162 -7.67 -17.26 -9.27
C PHE A 162 -8.73 -18.27 -8.83
N ASP A 163 -8.27 -19.45 -8.44
CA ASP A 163 -9.07 -20.58 -7.95
C ASP A 163 -10.24 -20.95 -8.88
N GLY A 164 -9.94 -21.11 -10.18
CA GLY A 164 -10.94 -21.40 -11.21
C GLY A 164 -11.77 -20.18 -11.65
N THR A 165 -11.48 -18.99 -11.13
CA THR A 165 -12.14 -17.73 -11.55
C THR A 165 -11.23 -16.99 -12.52
N ASP A 166 -11.72 -16.74 -13.73
CA ASP A 166 -11.03 -15.91 -14.71
C ASP A 166 -10.84 -14.49 -14.17
N ILE A 167 -9.60 -14.01 -14.20
CA ILE A 167 -9.24 -12.66 -13.79
C ILE A 167 -9.04 -11.83 -15.05
N GLY A 168 -9.98 -10.93 -15.32
CA GLY A 168 -9.88 -9.98 -16.43
C GLY A 168 -9.30 -8.62 -16.01
N ASP A 169 -9.47 -8.26 -14.73
CA ASP A 169 -9.09 -6.96 -14.18
C ASP A 169 -8.89 -7.03 -12.66
N ILE A 170 -8.56 -5.88 -12.07
CA ILE A 170 -8.38 -5.74 -10.62
C ILE A 170 -9.66 -6.02 -9.82
N TYR A 171 -10.84 -5.76 -10.38
CA TYR A 171 -12.10 -5.95 -9.68
C TYR A 171 -12.41 -7.44 -9.55
N ALA A 172 -12.30 -8.20 -10.64
CA ALA A 172 -12.43 -9.65 -10.64
C ALA A 172 -11.49 -10.30 -9.63
N TYR A 173 -10.23 -9.88 -9.61
CA TYR A 173 -9.25 -10.36 -8.64
C TYR A 173 -9.64 -10.01 -7.19
N THR A 174 -10.05 -8.77 -6.95
CA THR A 174 -10.47 -8.30 -5.62
C THR A 174 -11.66 -9.11 -5.10
N TYR A 175 -12.67 -9.35 -5.95
CA TYR A 175 -13.83 -10.14 -5.59
C TYR A 175 -13.49 -11.61 -5.34
N ALA A 176 -12.63 -12.20 -6.17
CA ALA A 176 -12.18 -13.57 -6.01
C ALA A 176 -11.43 -13.76 -4.68
N LEU A 177 -10.55 -12.82 -4.32
CA LEU A 177 -9.83 -12.82 -3.05
C LEU A 177 -10.76 -12.60 -1.85
N GLN A 178 -11.74 -11.69 -1.96
CA GLN A 178 -12.72 -11.40 -0.91
C GLN A 178 -13.61 -12.59 -0.56
N ALA A 179 -13.83 -13.50 -1.52
CA ALA A 179 -14.62 -14.71 -1.31
C ALA A 179 -13.88 -15.77 -0.46
N LYS A 180 -12.59 -15.56 -0.18
CA LYS A 180 -11.74 -16.49 0.56
C LYS A 180 -11.53 -16.08 2.01
N LYS A 181 -10.98 -17.02 2.77
CA LYS A 181 -10.62 -16.85 4.18
C LYS A 181 -9.12 -17.02 4.38
N PRO A 182 -8.55 -16.40 5.42
CA PRO A 182 -7.21 -16.75 5.86
C PRO A 182 -7.07 -18.26 6.09
N GLY A 183 -5.98 -18.83 5.60
CA GLY A 183 -5.70 -20.27 5.64
C GLY A 183 -6.26 -21.07 4.46
N ASP A 184 -7.09 -20.49 3.60
CA ASP A 184 -7.51 -21.14 2.36
C ASP A 184 -6.30 -21.34 1.45
N GLU A 185 -6.18 -22.54 0.88
CA GLU A 185 -5.26 -22.82 -0.21
C GLU A 185 -5.95 -22.48 -1.53
N VAL A 186 -5.31 -21.64 -2.35
CA VAL A 186 -5.84 -21.20 -3.64
C VAL A 186 -4.86 -21.54 -4.76
N THR A 187 -5.41 -21.94 -5.90
CA THR A 187 -4.62 -22.09 -7.14
C THR A 187 -4.64 -20.78 -7.91
N ILE A 188 -3.49 -20.32 -8.40
CA ILE A 188 -3.35 -19.06 -9.13
C ILE A 188 -2.62 -19.35 -10.43
N VAL A 189 -3.20 -18.94 -11.56
CA VAL A 189 -2.54 -19.04 -12.87
C VAL A 189 -2.06 -17.65 -13.26
N VAL A 190 -0.78 -17.55 -13.58
CA VAL A 190 -0.16 -16.31 -14.05
C VAL A 190 0.49 -16.51 -15.41
N GLU A 191 0.50 -15.46 -16.22
CA GLU A 191 1.39 -15.38 -17.37
C GLU A 191 2.72 -14.76 -16.93
N ARG A 192 3.82 -15.48 -17.17
CA ARG A 192 5.18 -15.09 -16.82
C ARG A 192 6.10 -15.34 -18.01
N GLY A 193 6.62 -14.27 -18.61
CA GLY A 193 7.50 -14.40 -19.78
C GLY A 193 6.85 -15.05 -21.00
N GLY A 194 5.51 -14.96 -21.12
CA GLY A 194 4.72 -15.56 -22.20
C GLY A 194 4.31 -17.02 -21.96
N GLU A 195 4.64 -17.60 -20.81
CA GLU A 195 4.21 -18.94 -20.40
C GLU A 195 3.22 -18.86 -19.24
N GLN A 196 2.27 -19.81 -19.19
CA GLN A 196 1.37 -19.95 -18.04
C GLN A 196 2.06 -20.74 -16.92
N VAL A 197 2.04 -20.19 -15.72
CA VAL A 197 2.58 -20.79 -14.50
C VAL A 197 1.45 -20.92 -13.49
N THR A 198 1.23 -22.14 -13.00
CA THR A 198 0.26 -22.42 -11.93
C THR A 198 0.98 -22.47 -10.58
N LEU A 199 0.51 -21.68 -9.63
CA LEU A 199 1.03 -21.56 -8.28
C LEU A 199 -0.06 -21.93 -7.28
N VAL A 200 0.32 -22.58 -6.18
CA VAL A 200 -0.59 -22.90 -5.08
C VAL A 200 -0.15 -22.12 -3.86
N VAL A 201 -1.04 -21.30 -3.30
CA VAL A 201 -0.70 -20.35 -2.25
C VAL A 201 -1.71 -20.46 -1.10
N VAL A 202 -1.21 -20.49 0.13
CA VAL A 202 -2.05 -20.45 1.34
C VAL A 202 -2.23 -19.00 1.78
N LEU A 203 -3.46 -18.52 1.82
CA LEU A 203 -3.79 -17.13 2.14
C LEU A 203 -3.49 -16.80 3.60
N GLY A 204 -2.99 -15.58 3.85
CA GLY A 204 -2.72 -15.06 5.18
C GLY A 204 -3.88 -14.26 5.78
N GLU A 205 -3.69 -13.80 7.01
CA GLU A 205 -4.54 -12.79 7.65
C GLU A 205 -4.01 -11.39 7.33
N ARG A 206 -4.91 -10.46 7.03
CA ARG A 206 -4.57 -9.04 6.95
C ARG A 206 -4.31 -8.49 8.35
N ARG A 207 -3.11 -7.97 8.59
CA ARG A 207 -2.69 -7.39 9.88
C ARG A 207 -2.23 -5.95 9.69
#